data_AF-A0A352W5J7-F1
#
_entry.id   AF-A0A352W5J7-F1
#
_cell.length_a   1.000
_cell.length_b   1.000
_cell.length_c   1.000
_cell.angle_alpha   90.00
_cell.angle_beta   90.00
_cell.angle_gamma   90.00
#
_symmetry.space_group_name_H-M   'P 1'
#
loop_
_entity.id
_entity.type
_entity.pdbx_description
1 polymer ?
#
loop_
_entity_poly.entity_id
_entity_poly.type
_entity_poly.pdbx_seq_one_letter_code
_entity_poly.pdbx_strand_id
1 'polypeptide(L)' 'RLAVRFAAKEAVLKAVGTGFSGVTWHDMEVLTSSGGAPVLHLSGHALRVAEGLGVARTHISLSHSKVTAVAVVILES' A
#
# COMPACT_ATOMS: atom_id res chain seq x y z
N ARG A 1 -7.60 -8.23 -11.78
CA ARG A 1 -6.50 -7.23 -11.64
C ARG A 1 -6.89 -6.02 -10.78
N LEU A 2 -8.05 -5.40 -10.96
CA LEU A 2 -8.46 -4.27 -10.11
C LEU A 2 -8.65 -4.65 -8.63
N ALA A 3 -9.26 -5.81 -8.36
CA ALA A 3 -9.51 -6.28 -6.98
C ALA A 3 -8.24 -6.38 -6.12
N VAL A 4 -7.11 -6.84 -6.68
CA VAL A 4 -5.85 -6.95 -5.91
C VAL A 4 -5.18 -5.59 -5.68
N ARG A 5 -5.37 -4.63 -6.59
CA ARG A 5 -4.93 -3.24 -6.38
C ARG A 5 -5.79 -2.55 -5.34
N PHE A 6 -7.08 -2.82 -5.31
CA PHE A 6 -7.98 -2.36 -4.25
C PHE A 6 -7.57 -2.94 -2.89
N ALA A 7 -7.37 -4.27 -2.81
CA ALA A 7 -6.91 -4.93 -1.59
C ALA A 7 -5.57 -4.36 -1.08
N ALA A 8 -4.65 -4.04 -1.99
CA ALA A 8 -3.39 -3.39 -1.65
C ALA A 8 -3.59 -2.01 -1.02
N LYS A 9 -4.40 -1.16 -1.63
CA LYS A 9 -4.68 0.18 -1.11
C LYS A 9 -5.40 0.13 0.25
N GLU A 10 -6.33 -0.79 0.43
CA GLU A 10 -6.93 -1.08 1.74
C GLU A 10 -5.90 -1.54 2.79
N ALA A 11 -4.96 -2.40 2.40
CA ALA A 11 -3.88 -2.85 3.29
C ALA A 11 -2.95 -1.70 3.69
N VAL A 12 -2.66 -0.76 2.79
CA VAL A 12 -1.90 0.47 3.09
C VAL A 12 -2.63 1.31 4.12
N LEU A 13 -3.92 1.62 3.89
CA LEU A 13 -4.73 2.44 4.80
C LEU A 13 -4.80 1.87 6.22
N LYS A 14 -4.81 0.54 6.33
CA LYS A 14 -4.76 -0.16 7.62
C LYS A 14 -3.39 -0.08 8.26
N ALA A 15 -2.33 -0.29 7.49
CA ALA A 15 -0.96 -0.27 8.00
C ALA A 15 -0.55 1.12 8.52
N VAL A 16 -0.97 2.21 7.84
CA VAL A 16 -0.69 3.58 8.30
C VAL A 16 -1.55 4.01 9.49
N GLY A 17 -2.56 3.23 9.88
CA GLY A 17 -3.38 3.45 11.08
C GLY A 17 -4.37 4.61 11.02
N THR A 18 -4.45 5.35 9.91
CA THR A 18 -5.36 6.50 9.76
C THR A 18 -6.72 6.13 9.20
N GLY A 19 -6.87 4.99 8.52
CA GLY A 19 -8.02 4.77 7.65
C GLY A 19 -8.16 5.89 6.62
N PHE A 20 -9.40 6.20 6.20
CA PHE A 20 -9.68 7.27 5.22
C PHE A 20 -9.67 8.70 5.80
N SER A 21 -9.34 8.91 7.09
CA SER A 21 -9.29 10.25 7.65
C SER A 21 -8.04 10.99 7.15
N GLY A 22 -8.16 11.57 5.95
CA GLY A 22 -7.16 12.43 5.32
C GLY A 22 -6.27 11.75 4.29
N VAL A 23 -6.20 10.41 4.25
CA VAL A 23 -5.48 9.68 3.19
C VAL A 23 -6.46 9.30 2.08
N THR A 24 -6.16 9.72 0.85
CA THR A 24 -6.98 9.44 -0.33
C THR A 24 -6.41 8.27 -1.14
N TRP A 25 -7.23 7.73 -2.03
CA TRP A 25 -6.79 6.69 -2.98
C TRP A 25 -5.63 7.14 -3.88
N HIS A 26 -5.44 8.44 -4.10
CA HIS A 26 -4.39 8.98 -4.96
C HIS A 26 -3.07 9.21 -4.23
N ASP A 27 -3.07 9.15 -2.89
CA ASP A 27 -1.85 9.24 -2.07
C ASP A 27 -1.03 7.92 -2.06
N MET A 28 -1.47 6.92 -2.83
CA MET A 28 -0.82 5.60 -2.88
C MET A 28 -0.99 4.90 -4.23
N GLU A 29 0.11 4.30 -4.68
CA GLU A 29 0.19 3.57 -5.93
C GLU A 29 0.90 2.23 -5.76
N VAL A 30 0.38 1.21 -6.44
CA VAL A 30 1.06 -0.07 -6.60
C VAL A 30 1.72 -0.07 -7.96
N LEU A 31 3.04 0.07 -7.95
CA LEU A 31 3.89 0.06 -9.14
C LEU A 31 4.52 -1.31 -9.34
N THR A 32 5.12 -1.51 -10.50
CA THR A 32 5.90 -2.71 -10.81
C THR A 32 7.37 -2.29 -10.94
N SER A 33 8.23 -2.90 -10.15
CA SER A 33 9.69 -2.71 -10.27
C SER A 33 10.23 -3.26 -11.59
N SER A 34 11.48 -2.93 -11.93
CA SER A 34 12.19 -3.48 -13.09
C SER A 34 12.28 -5.02 -13.07
N GLY A 35 12.34 -5.63 -11.89
CA GLY A 35 12.31 -7.09 -11.71
C GLY A 35 10.92 -7.73 -11.74
N GLY A 36 9.86 -6.94 -11.98
CA GLY A 36 8.48 -7.44 -12.03
C GLY A 36 7.78 -7.56 -10.67
N ALA A 37 8.50 -7.36 -9.56
CA ALA A 37 7.91 -7.39 -8.23
C ALA A 37 7.07 -6.12 -7.97
N PRO A 38 5.91 -6.23 -7.30
CA PRO A 38 5.11 -5.07 -6.92
C PRO A 38 5.87 -4.23 -5.88
N VAL A 39 5.75 -2.91 -5.98
CA VAL A 39 6.30 -1.95 -5.01
C VAL A 39 5.26 -0.91 -4.66
N LEU A 40 5.31 -0.41 -3.44
CA LEU A 40 4.40 0.61 -2.95
C LEU A 40 5.05 1.99 -3.09
N HIS A 41 4.34 2.91 -3.71
CA HIS A 41 4.70 4.32 -3.77
C HIS A 41 3.68 5.12 -2.98
N LEU A 42 4.13 5.77 -1.91
CA LEU A 42 3.32 6.66 -1.09
C LEU A 42 3.62 8.11 -1.47
N SER A 43 2.57 8.93 -1.55
CA SER A 43 2.67 10.34 -1.85
C SER A 43 1.74 11.14 -0.94
N GLY A 44 1.79 12.47 -1.05
CA GLY A 44 0.86 13.37 -0.38
C GLY A 44 0.74 13.10 1.13
N HIS A 45 -0.50 12.90 1.60
CA HIS A 45 -0.72 12.72 3.05
C HIS A 45 -0.28 11.34 3.56
N ALA A 46 -0.41 10.28 2.76
CA ALA A 46 0.03 8.94 3.17
C ALA A 46 1.54 8.91 3.46
N LEU A 47 2.34 9.59 2.63
CA LEU A 47 3.77 9.71 2.84
C LEU A 47 4.09 10.43 4.16
N ARG A 48 3.45 11.57 4.43
CA ARG A 48 3.67 12.32 5.68
C ARG A 48 3.33 11.52 6.93
N VAL A 49 2.26 10.72 6.87
CA VAL A 49 1.90 9.82 7.96
C VAL A 49 2.97 8.75 8.15
N ALA A 50 3.41 8.10 7.06
CA ALA A 50 4.46 7.08 7.12
C ALA A 50 5.80 7.66 7.66
N GLU A 51 6.18 8.86 7.25
CA GLU A 51 7.35 9.57 7.78
C GLU A 51 7.19 9.87 9.28
N GLY A 52 6.01 10.33 9.71
CA GLY A 52 5.70 10.56 11.12
C GLY A 52 5.71 9.30 11.98
N LEU A 53 5.48 8.12 11.38
CA LEU A 53 5.61 6.81 12.00
C LEU A 53 7.05 6.28 11.97
N GLY A 54 8.00 7.00 11.36
CA GLY A 54 9.39 6.58 11.24
C GLY A 54 9.59 5.42 10.25
N VAL A 55 8.74 5.29 9.23
CA VAL A 55 8.85 4.21 8.24
C VAL A 55 10.06 4.41 7.33
N ALA A 56 11.04 3.53 7.43
CA ALA A 56 12.23 3.50 6.57
C ALA A 56 12.00 2.70 5.28
N ARG A 57 11.15 1.67 5.31
CA ARG A 57 10.88 0.82 4.14
C ARG A 57 9.44 0.32 4.12
N THR A 58 8.91 0.15 2.92
CA THR A 58 7.62 -0.51 2.69
C THR A 58 7.80 -1.83 1.96
N HIS A 59 7.01 -2.82 2.35
CA HIS A 59 6.95 -4.12 1.68
C HIS A 59 5.52 -4.43 1.27
N ILE A 60 5.36 -5.04 0.12
CA ILE A 60 4.05 -5.41 -0.41
C ILE A 60 4.10 -6.80 -1.05
N SER A 61 3.10 -7.62 -0.74
CA SER A 61 2.87 -8.90 -1.41
C SER A 61 1.42 -8.99 -1.86
N LEU A 62 1.22 -9.49 -3.08
CA LEU A 62 -0.08 -9.56 -3.74
C LEU A 62 -0.38 -11.01 -4.13
N SER A 63 -1.58 -11.49 -3.80
CA SER A 63 -2.08 -12.78 -4.26
C SER A 63 -3.53 -12.64 -4.70
N HIS A 64 -3.90 -13.26 -5.82
CA HIS A 64 -5.29 -13.26 -6.24
C HIS A 64 -5.65 -14.53 -7.03
N SER A 65 -6.92 -14.92 -6.90
CA SER A 65 -7.55 -16.01 -7.65
C SER A 65 -8.74 -15.44 -8.44
N LYS A 66 -9.61 -16.32 -8.96
CA LYS A 66 -10.87 -15.90 -9.59
C LYS A 66 -11.86 -15.29 -8.59
N VAL A 67 -11.79 -15.69 -7.32
CA VAL A 67 -12.80 -15.36 -6.29
C VAL A 67 -12.26 -14.53 -5.13
N THR A 68 -10.94 -14.38 -5.03
CA THR A 68 -10.32 -13.69 -3.90
C THR A 68 -9.15 -12.83 -4.34
N ALA A 69 -8.94 -11.71 -3.66
CA ALA A 69 -7.75 -10.90 -3.77
C ALA A 69 -7.25 -10.55 -2.36
N VAL A 70 -5.96 -10.71 -2.14
CA VAL A 70 -5.29 -10.49 -0.87
C VAL A 70 -4.06 -9.64 -1.12
N ALA A 71 -3.82 -8.70 -0.21
CA ALA A 71 -2.58 -7.95 -0.16
C ALA A 71 -2.09 -7.88 1.28
N VAL A 72 -0.78 -7.97 1.46
CA VAL A 72 -0.11 -7.76 2.73
C VAL A 72 0.84 -6.58 2.57
N VAL A 73 0.78 -5.63 3.50
CA VAL A 73 1.65 -4.46 3.55
C VAL A 73 2.35 -4.44 4.90
N ILE A 74 3.67 -4.23 4.88
CA ILE A 74 4.49 -4.03 6.08
C ILE A 74 5.15 -2.67 5.97
N LEU A 75 5.04 -1.87 7.04
CA LEU A 75 5.80 -0.64 7.22
C LEU A 75 6.92 -0.97 8.21
N GLU A 76 8.16 -0.92 7.74
CA GLU A 76 9.38 -1.21 8.50
C GLU A 76 10.02 0.11 8.94
N SER A 77 10.41 0.19 10.21
CA SER A 77 11.10 1.32 10.84
C SER A 77 12.62 1.18 10.77
#